data_AF-A0A2Y9TX34-F1
#
_entry.id   AF-A0A2Y9TX34-F1
#
_cell.length_a   1.000
_cell.length_b   1.000
_cell.length_c   1.000
_cell.angle_alpha   90.00
_cell.angle_beta   90.00
_cell.angle_gamma   90.00
#
_symmetry.space_group_name_H-M   'P 1'
#
loop_
_entity.id
_entity.type
_entity.pdbx_description
1 polymer ?
#
loop_
_entity_poly.entity_id
_entity_poly.type
_entity_poly.pdbx_seq_one_letter_code
_entity_poly.pdbx_strand_id
1 'polypeptide(L)'
;MILYSANSPTILGLSCNLIPGSEDFFFTTKTATTIATLPTAKATQIIESKNLWEYLSIFQSFIILRLHEYNTKIAALSAYEITRNQLINLLQEPDEIRSNTTAVQYIQDHTRLSRSGVMKMLSQLKIGNYIELDKGHLIKINKMPLRY
;
A
#
# COMPACT_ATOMS: atom_id res chain seq x y z
N MET A 1 -3.85 -0.06 -8.34
CA MET A 1 -2.91 -0.74 -7.42
C MET A 1 -2.29 0.31 -6.52
N ILE A 2 -2.39 0.13 -5.22
CA ILE A 2 -1.74 1.01 -4.23
C ILE A 2 -0.25 0.68 -4.22
N LEU A 3 0.58 1.68 -4.52
CA LEU A 3 2.03 1.55 -4.56
C LEU A 3 2.70 1.83 -3.22
N TYR A 4 2.10 2.74 -2.46
CA TYR A 4 2.64 3.23 -1.21
C TYR A 4 1.52 3.78 -0.32
N SER A 5 1.64 3.59 0.98
CA SER A 5 0.81 4.21 2.00
C SER A 5 1.73 4.88 3.01
N ALA A 6 1.35 6.08 3.45
CA ALA A 6 2.09 6.86 4.43
C ALA A 6 1.16 7.39 5.51
N ASN A 7 1.70 7.59 6.70
CA ASN A 7 1.01 8.21 7.82
C ASN A 7 1.50 9.65 8.00
N SER A 8 0.67 10.50 8.60
CA SER A 8 1.08 11.83 9.03
C SER A 8 2.11 11.76 10.17
N PRO A 9 3.11 12.66 10.21
CA PRO A 9 3.42 13.69 9.23
C PRO A 9 4.23 13.13 8.04
N THR A 10 3.88 13.52 6.82
CA THR A 10 4.61 13.14 5.60
C THR A 10 4.48 14.18 4.50
N ILE A 11 5.34 14.11 3.49
CA ILE A 11 5.30 14.93 2.27
C ILE A 11 5.19 14.00 1.07
N LEU A 12 4.27 14.30 0.15
CA LEU A 12 4.00 13.52 -1.05
C LEU A 12 4.05 14.43 -2.29
N GLY A 13 4.27 13.84 -3.48
CA GLY A 13 4.16 14.56 -4.75
C GLY A 13 5.39 15.36 -5.20
N LEU A 14 6.52 15.30 -4.48
CA LEU A 14 7.75 16.02 -4.86
C LEU A 14 8.46 15.44 -6.09
N SER A 15 8.21 14.16 -6.44
CA SER A 15 8.88 13.45 -7.54
C SER A 15 8.36 13.84 -8.92
N CYS A 16 7.09 14.26 -9.04
CA CYS A 16 6.44 14.53 -10.32
C CYS A 16 6.94 15.80 -11.02
N ASN A 17 7.74 16.62 -10.33
CA ASN A 17 8.19 17.91 -10.83
C ASN A 17 9.46 17.85 -11.70
N LEU A 18 10.18 16.73 -11.68
CA LEU A 18 11.51 16.61 -12.28
C LEU A 18 11.53 15.84 -13.61
N ILE A 19 10.45 15.13 -13.96
CA ILE A 19 10.40 14.27 -15.14
C ILE A 19 9.12 14.58 -15.94
N PRO A 20 9.24 15.33 -17.06
CA PRO A 20 8.12 15.54 -17.97
C PRO A 20 7.55 14.20 -18.47
N GLY A 21 6.23 14.04 -18.44
CA GLY A 21 5.54 12.84 -18.95
C GLY A 21 5.49 11.65 -17.99
N SER A 22 5.83 11.83 -16.71
CA SER A 22 5.58 10.78 -15.69
C SER A 22 4.08 10.50 -15.54
N GLU A 23 3.71 9.22 -15.38
CA GLU A 23 2.32 8.80 -15.14
C GLU A 23 1.66 9.55 -13.98
N ASP A 24 0.36 9.83 -14.11
CA ASP A 24 -0.44 10.46 -13.05
C ASP A 24 -0.63 9.48 -11.88
N PHE A 25 0.08 9.72 -10.79
CA PHE A 25 -0.26 9.09 -9.51
C PHE A 25 -1.41 9.85 -8.85
N PHE A 26 -2.43 9.11 -8.42
CA PHE A 26 -3.52 9.67 -7.63
C PHE A 26 -3.30 9.35 -6.15
N PHE A 27 -3.57 10.34 -5.30
CA PHE A 27 -3.61 10.17 -3.86
C PHE A 27 -5.05 9.93 -3.40
N THR A 28 -5.23 8.99 -2.48
CA THR A 28 -6.49 8.76 -1.78
C THR A 28 -6.24 8.74 -0.28
N THR A 29 -7.22 9.19 0.49
CA THR A 29 -7.17 9.20 1.96
C THR A 29 -7.88 7.98 2.51
N LYS A 30 -7.22 7.24 3.40
CA LYS A 30 -7.79 6.06 4.09
C LYS A 30 -8.72 6.46 5.25
N THR A 31 -8.40 7.57 5.91
CA THR A 31 -9.13 8.10 7.07
C THR A 31 -9.29 9.61 6.92
N ALA A 32 -10.09 10.23 7.79
CA ALA A 32 -10.18 11.69 7.87
C ALA A 32 -8.79 12.32 8.03
N THR A 33 -8.35 13.06 7.01
CA THR A 33 -6.98 13.58 6.89
C THR A 33 -7.00 15.05 6.54
N THR A 34 -6.13 15.84 7.18
CA THR A 34 -5.89 17.24 6.80
C THR A 34 -4.69 17.32 5.86
N ILE A 35 -4.87 17.95 4.71
CA ILE A 35 -3.85 18.07 3.67
C ILE A 35 -3.56 19.55 3.43
N ALA A 36 -2.28 19.92 3.48
CA ALA A 36 -1.79 21.21 3.02
C ALA A 36 -1.15 21.03 1.64
N THR A 37 -1.42 21.94 0.71
CA THR A 37 -0.85 21.92 -0.63
C THR A 37 0.11 23.10 -0.81
N LEU A 38 1.15 22.87 -1.62
CA LEU A 38 2.14 23.89 -1.96
C LEU A 38 2.38 23.83 -3.48
N PRO A 39 2.27 24.95 -4.22
CA PRO A 39 2.59 24.96 -5.64
C PRO A 39 4.03 24.53 -5.87
N THR A 40 4.26 23.70 -6.90
CA THR A 40 5.58 23.19 -7.28
C THR A 40 6.63 24.29 -7.37
N ALA A 41 6.33 25.39 -8.08
CA ALA A 41 7.27 26.50 -8.25
C ALA A 41 7.74 27.09 -6.89
N LYS A 42 6.82 27.18 -5.92
CA LYS A 42 7.12 27.68 -4.58
C LYS A 42 7.92 26.65 -3.77
N ALA A 43 7.63 25.36 -3.92
CA ALA A 43 8.41 24.30 -3.29
C ALA A 43 9.87 24.32 -3.78
N THR A 44 10.09 24.40 -5.11
CA THR A 44 11.42 24.49 -5.72
C THR A 44 12.19 25.70 -5.21
N GLN A 45 11.56 26.87 -5.18
CA GLN A 45 12.19 28.09 -4.64
C GLN A 45 12.62 27.94 -3.17
N ILE A 46 11.81 27.30 -2.34
CA ILE A 46 12.17 27.04 -0.93
C ILE A 46 13.35 26.08 -0.83
N ILE A 47 13.35 25.02 -1.64
CA ILE A 47 14.44 24.02 -1.66
C ILE A 47 15.76 24.69 -2.05
N GLU A 48 15.76 25.51 -3.10
CA GLU A 48 16.95 26.23 -3.57
C GLU A 48 17.43 27.27 -2.56
N SER A 49 16.56 28.18 -2.13
CA SER A 49 16.92 29.29 -1.23
C SER A 49 17.43 28.83 0.14
N LYS A 50 17.00 27.65 0.59
CA LYS A 50 17.42 27.05 1.87
C LYS A 50 18.45 25.93 1.71
N ASN A 51 18.94 25.68 0.51
CA ASN A 51 19.91 24.63 0.19
C ASN A 51 19.48 23.22 0.69
N LEU A 52 18.22 22.85 0.46
CA LEU A 52 17.61 21.61 0.97
C LEU A 52 17.73 20.41 0.02
N TRP A 53 18.49 20.53 -1.07
CA TRP A 53 18.62 19.48 -2.08
C TRP A 53 19.19 18.17 -1.53
N GLU A 54 20.08 18.23 -0.53
CA GLU A 54 20.59 17.04 0.16
C GLU A 54 19.49 16.32 0.94
N TYR A 55 18.69 17.04 1.73
CA TYR A 55 17.57 16.44 2.46
C TYR A 55 16.53 15.86 1.51
N LEU A 56 16.26 16.54 0.40
CA LEU A 56 15.35 16.05 -0.62
C LEU A 56 15.86 14.75 -1.25
N SER A 57 17.17 14.67 -1.58
CA SER A 57 17.74 13.48 -2.21
C SER A 57 17.74 12.27 -1.27
N ILE A 58 18.02 12.48 0.02
CA ILE A 58 17.90 11.45 1.07
C ILE A 58 16.45 10.98 1.18
N PHE A 59 15.49 11.91 1.25
CA PHE A 59 14.06 11.57 1.34
C PHE A 59 13.58 10.79 0.11
N GLN A 60 13.95 11.22 -1.10
CA GLN A 60 13.63 10.50 -2.33
C GLN A 60 14.26 9.09 -2.36
N SER A 61 15.52 8.96 -1.93
CA SER A 61 16.21 7.67 -1.85
C SER A 61 15.49 6.72 -0.88
N PHE A 62 15.01 7.23 0.25
CA PHE A 62 14.20 6.46 1.19
C PHE A 62 12.91 5.96 0.53
N ILE A 63 12.17 6.82 -0.18
CA ILE A 63 10.93 6.40 -0.88
C ILE A 63 11.22 5.38 -1.97
N ILE A 64 12.27 5.57 -2.77
CA ILE A 64 12.70 4.63 -3.82
C ILE A 64 13.03 3.27 -3.22
N LEU A 65 13.80 3.23 -2.12
CA LEU A 65 14.13 2.00 -1.44
C LEU A 65 12.87 1.26 -0.98
N ARG A 66 11.90 1.96 -0.39
CA ARG A 66 10.63 1.36 0.08
C ARG A 66 9.80 0.81 -1.07
N LEU A 67 9.71 1.54 -2.19
CA LEU A 67 9.04 1.07 -3.40
C LEU A 67 9.74 -0.14 -4.01
N HIS A 68 11.08 -0.15 -4.00
CA HIS A 68 11.86 -1.29 -4.49
C HIS A 68 11.66 -2.53 -3.61
N GLU A 69 11.77 -2.41 -2.29
CA GLU A 69 11.49 -3.50 -1.34
C GLU A 69 10.08 -4.09 -1.55
N TYR A 70 9.09 -3.21 -1.75
CA TYR A 70 7.72 -3.63 -2.01
C TYR A 70 7.59 -4.42 -3.32
N ASN A 71 8.16 -3.88 -4.41
CA ASN A 71 8.13 -4.54 -5.72
C ASN A 71 8.87 -5.88 -5.71
N THR A 72 10.06 -5.95 -5.09
CA THR A 72 10.85 -7.18 -5.01
C THR A 72 10.15 -8.25 -4.18
N LYS A 73 9.52 -7.86 -3.06
CA LYS A 73 8.69 -8.79 -2.27
C LYS A 73 7.51 -9.30 -3.08
N ILE A 74 6.78 -8.45 -3.79
CA ILE A 74 5.62 -8.90 -4.58
C ILE A 74 6.04 -9.79 -5.76
N ALA A 75 7.17 -9.49 -6.41
CA ALA A 75 7.62 -10.26 -7.57
C ALA A 75 8.13 -11.67 -7.22
N ALA A 76 8.65 -11.87 -6.01
CA ALA A 76 9.25 -13.15 -5.60
C ALA A 76 8.28 -14.10 -4.86
N LEU A 77 7.13 -13.60 -4.40
CA LEU A 77 6.20 -14.37 -3.58
C LEU A 77 5.16 -15.11 -4.43
N SER A 78 4.83 -16.33 -4.02
CA SER A 78 3.70 -17.08 -4.55
C SER A 78 2.37 -16.36 -4.27
N ALA A 79 1.33 -16.67 -5.06
CA ALA A 79 -0.01 -16.13 -4.83
C ALA A 79 -0.53 -16.39 -3.41
N TYR A 80 -0.13 -17.51 -2.80
CA TYR A 80 -0.44 -17.83 -1.41
C TYR A 80 0.26 -16.85 -0.45
N GLU A 81 1.57 -16.69 -0.57
CA GLU A 81 2.34 -15.82 0.34
C GLU A 81 1.90 -14.35 0.22
N ILE A 82 1.62 -13.89 -1.00
CA ILE A 82 1.04 -12.57 -1.25
C ILE A 82 -0.29 -12.43 -0.51
N THR A 83 -1.21 -13.39 -0.69
CA THR A 83 -2.53 -13.38 -0.04
C THR A 83 -2.41 -13.38 1.49
N ARG A 84 -1.55 -14.24 2.04
CA ARG A 84 -1.27 -14.34 3.47
C ARG A 84 -0.78 -13.01 4.04
N ASN A 85 0.19 -12.38 3.38
CA ASN A 85 0.75 -11.12 3.84
C ASN A 85 -0.30 -10.00 3.82
N GLN A 86 -1.12 -9.92 2.77
CA GLN A 86 -2.18 -8.91 2.70
C GLN A 86 -3.29 -9.13 3.73
N LEU A 87 -3.62 -10.37 4.08
CA LEU A 87 -4.56 -10.64 5.17
C LEU A 87 -4.01 -10.17 6.52
N ILE A 88 -2.71 -10.39 6.78
CA ILE A 88 -2.05 -9.88 7.99
C ILE A 88 -2.07 -8.35 8.03
N ASN A 89 -1.75 -7.70 6.90
CA ASN A 89 -1.82 -6.24 6.79
C ASN A 89 -3.23 -5.73 7.05
N LEU A 90 -4.27 -6.35 6.45
CA LEU A 90 -5.66 -5.98 6.66
C LEU A 90 -6.08 -6.07 8.13
N LEU A 91 -5.58 -7.06 8.88
CA LEU A 91 -5.89 -7.19 10.31
C LEU A 91 -5.27 -6.06 11.15
N GLN A 92 -4.18 -5.46 10.67
CA GLN A 92 -3.47 -4.34 11.31
C GLN A 92 -3.99 -2.96 10.87
N GLU A 93 -4.88 -2.90 9.87
CA GLU A 93 -5.52 -1.65 9.46
C GLU A 93 -6.51 -1.15 10.53
N PRO A 94 -6.79 0.16 10.58
CA PRO A 94 -7.80 0.73 11.48
C PRO A 94 -9.18 0.11 11.27
N ASP A 95 -10.00 0.10 12.33
CA ASP A 95 -11.35 -0.50 12.29
C ASP A 95 -12.22 0.08 11.18
N GLU A 96 -12.12 1.38 10.91
CA GLU A 96 -12.82 2.07 9.82
C GLU A 96 -12.50 1.46 8.43
N ILE A 97 -11.26 1.02 8.21
CA ILE A 97 -10.88 0.35 6.96
C ILE A 97 -11.38 -1.08 6.95
N ARG A 98 -11.22 -1.80 8.07
CA ARG A 98 -11.60 -3.20 8.21
C ARG A 98 -13.11 -3.43 8.08
N SER A 99 -13.93 -2.51 8.55
CA SER A 99 -15.40 -2.60 8.46
C SER A 99 -15.94 -2.28 7.07
N ASN A 100 -15.18 -1.53 6.26
CA ASN A 100 -15.62 -1.03 4.95
C ASN A 100 -14.97 -1.76 3.76
N THR A 101 -13.96 -2.61 4.02
CA THR A 101 -13.19 -3.28 2.97
C THR A 101 -13.26 -4.79 3.11
N THR A 102 -13.79 -5.47 2.09
CA THR A 102 -13.73 -6.94 2.03
C THR A 102 -12.29 -7.42 1.84
N ALA A 103 -11.98 -8.63 2.31
CA ALA A 103 -10.66 -9.23 2.15
C ALA A 103 -10.24 -9.32 0.67
N VAL A 104 -11.20 -9.63 -0.21
CA VAL A 104 -10.96 -9.70 -1.66
C VAL A 104 -10.56 -8.34 -2.20
N GLN A 105 -11.35 -7.30 -1.89
CA GLN A 105 -11.10 -5.94 -2.36
C GLN A 105 -9.73 -5.46 -1.90
N TYR A 106 -9.42 -5.64 -0.61
CA TYR A 106 -8.13 -5.24 -0.05
C TYR A 106 -6.95 -5.91 -0.77
N ILE A 107 -7.03 -7.23 -1.00
CA ILE A 107 -5.96 -7.96 -1.70
C ILE A 107 -5.84 -7.50 -3.16
N GLN A 108 -6.94 -7.23 -3.85
CA GLN A 108 -6.91 -6.74 -5.23
C GLN A 108 -6.33 -5.33 -5.35
N ASP A 109 -6.60 -4.46 -4.37
CA ASP A 109 -6.08 -3.09 -4.40
C ASP A 109 -4.57 -3.03 -4.19
N HIS A 110 -4.01 -4.00 -3.45
CA HIS A 110 -2.60 -4.04 -3.05
C HIS A 110 -1.76 -5.06 -3.82
N THR A 111 -2.32 -5.79 -4.79
CA THR A 111 -1.59 -6.85 -5.51
C THR A 111 -1.98 -6.87 -6.99
N ARG A 112 -1.24 -7.66 -7.79
CA ARG A 112 -1.59 -7.94 -9.20
C ARG A 112 -2.37 -9.24 -9.38
N LEU A 113 -2.84 -9.86 -8.29
CA LEU A 113 -3.57 -11.12 -8.36
C LEU A 113 -4.94 -10.90 -9.01
N SER A 114 -5.35 -11.84 -9.86
CA SER A 114 -6.68 -11.82 -10.46
C SER A 114 -7.76 -12.04 -9.39
N ARG A 115 -8.93 -11.44 -9.57
CA ARG A 115 -10.07 -11.61 -8.66
C ARG A 115 -10.42 -13.09 -8.45
N SER A 116 -10.42 -13.89 -9.52
CA SER A 116 -10.69 -15.32 -9.46
C SER A 116 -9.62 -16.08 -8.69
N GLY A 117 -8.34 -15.70 -8.83
CA GLY A 117 -7.23 -16.26 -8.07
C GLY A 117 -7.36 -15.96 -6.57
N VAL A 118 -7.65 -14.71 -6.21
CA VAL A 118 -7.88 -14.30 -4.81
C VAL A 118 -9.06 -15.05 -4.20
N MET A 119 -10.19 -15.13 -4.91
CA MET A 119 -11.37 -15.85 -4.45
C MET A 119 -11.10 -17.34 -4.21
N LYS A 120 -10.40 -17.99 -5.15
CA LYS A 120 -10.01 -19.40 -5.01
C LYS A 120 -9.14 -19.61 -3.77
N MET A 121 -8.14 -18.74 -3.56
CA MET A 121 -7.26 -18.80 -2.41
C MET A 121 -8.01 -18.60 -1.08
N LEU A 122 -8.82 -17.55 -0.97
CA LEU A 122 -9.62 -17.29 0.23
C LEU A 122 -10.59 -18.43 0.54
N SER A 123 -11.18 -19.05 -0.49
CA SER A 123 -12.06 -20.21 -0.32
C SER A 123 -11.30 -21.40 0.27
N GLN A 124 -10.09 -21.69 -0.24
CA GLN A 124 -9.23 -22.74 0.31
C GLN A 124 -8.81 -22.45 1.75
N LEU A 125 -8.45 -21.20 2.06
CA LEU A 125 -8.08 -20.80 3.42
C LEU A 125 -9.24 -20.90 4.41
N LYS A 126 -10.45 -20.55 3.97
CA LYS A 126 -11.67 -20.70 4.77
C LYS A 126 -11.99 -22.18 5.02
N ILE A 127 -11.91 -23.03 3.99
CA ILE A 127 -12.13 -24.49 4.12
C ILE A 127 -11.12 -25.11 5.09
N GLY A 128 -9.86 -24.68 5.03
CA GLY A 128 -8.81 -25.11 5.95
C GLY A 128 -8.91 -24.51 7.36
N ASN A 129 -9.95 -23.74 7.67
CA ASN A 129 -10.17 -23.05 8.95
C ASN A 129 -9.02 -22.08 9.34
N TYR A 130 -8.28 -21.59 8.34
CA TYR A 130 -7.15 -20.67 8.55
C TYR A 130 -7.59 -19.22 8.73
N ILE A 131 -8.77 -18.87 8.20
CA ILE A 131 -9.37 -17.53 8.32
C ILE A 131 -10.87 -17.61 8.58
N GLU A 132 -11.38 -16.60 9.25
CA GLU A 132 -12.82 -16.39 9.44
C GLU A 132 -13.24 -15.12 8.70
N LEU A 133 -14.23 -15.28 7.81
CA LEU A 133 -14.80 -14.19 7.02
C LEU A 133 -16.30 -14.06 7.31
N ASP A 134 -16.77 -12.84 7.61
CA ASP A 134 -18.20 -12.52 7.69
C ASP A 134 -18.57 -11.54 6.57
N LYS A 135 -19.55 -11.90 5.74
CA LYS A 135 -19.94 -11.15 4.53
C LYS A 135 -18.75 -10.66 3.68
N GLY A 136 -17.65 -11.43 3.66
CA GLY A 136 -16.41 -11.11 2.94
C GLY A 136 -15.40 -10.24 3.70
N HIS A 137 -15.73 -9.73 4.89
CA HIS A 137 -14.81 -8.99 5.76
C HIS A 137 -13.98 -9.94 6.61
N LEU A 138 -12.70 -9.62 6.79
CA LEU A 138 -11.78 -10.41 7.60
C LEU A 138 -12.06 -10.19 9.09
N ILE A 139 -12.52 -11.23 9.78
CA ILE A 139 -12.79 -11.19 11.21
C ILE A 139 -11.57 -11.65 12.00
N LYS A 140 -10.96 -12.74 11.57
CA LYS A 140 -9.85 -13.36 12.31
C LYS A 140 -8.94 -14.16 11.39
N ILE A 141 -7.67 -14.18 11.77
CA ILE A 141 -6.66 -15.09 11.25
C ILE A 141 -6.33 -16.12 12.33
N ASN A 142 -6.47 -17.41 11.97
CA ASN A 142 -6.04 -18.53 12.81
C ASN A 142 -4.59 -18.91 12.45
N LYS A 143 -4.16 -20.16 12.73
CA LYS A 143 -2.77 -20.59 12.48
C LYS A 143 -2.54 -20.92 11.00
N MET A 144 -2.16 -19.93 10.19
CA MET A 144 -1.79 -20.17 8.79
C MET A 144 -0.41 -20.88 8.68
N PRO A 145 -0.26 -21.87 7.78
CA PRO A 145 1.02 -22.51 7.54
C PRO A 145 2.01 -21.53 6.90
N LEU A 146 3.30 -21.67 7.20
CA LEU A 146 4.32 -20.80 6.63
C LEU A 146 4.56 -21.06 5.14
N ARG A 147 4.16 -22.24 4.64
CA ARG A 147 4.28 -22.66 3.23
C ARG A 147 3.04 -23.45 2.84
N TYR A 148 2.58 -23.26 1.61
CA TYR A 148 1.47 -23.98 0.97
C TYR A 148 1.96 -24.62 -0.32
#